data_AF-A0A9Y2ICG1-F1
#
_entry.id   AF-A0A9Y2ICG1-F1
#
_cell.length_a   1.000
_cell.length_b   1.000
_cell.length_c   1.000
_cell.angle_alpha   90.00
_cell.angle_beta   90.00
_cell.angle_gamma   90.00
#
_symmetry.space_group_name_H-M   'P 1'
#
loop_
_entity.id
_entity.type
_entity.pdbx_description
1 polymer ?
#
loop_
_entity_poly.entity_id
_entity_poly.type
_entity_poly.pdbx_seq_one_letter_code
_entity_poly.pdbx_strand_id
1 'polypeptide(L)'
;MTDPTEAEVKAAGRWLAKHDVPASRLTPLLVRRLGVRAGARPGPTWTGMLAGLLLIAFGSFAVQFLSLLPGVDHDDLPEGRAAFCLFAGLQLLLWLPVRWADRRTAAWLGSTAPAPRPSWRGVLNGWFVAALVITFGGGAALAVAMVLSSGSVWALLWLGLLALGTVVVAAVLIGVLTRPVLADDELSRSVDGILRRTETFLALPAFYALPVLADLATTNRQPPGFAPWLIAYVVVAVGVQAAGLVQHRRRGRLTVTA
;
A
#
# COMPACT_ATOMS: atom_id res chain seq x y z
N MET A 1 9.70 30.07 8.64
CA MET A 1 8.82 29.11 7.90
C MET A 1 8.96 29.47 6.43
N THR A 2 9.28 28.52 5.55
CA THR A 2 9.50 28.83 4.12
C THR A 2 8.17 28.87 3.38
N ASP A 3 7.95 29.95 2.63
CA ASP A 3 6.84 30.07 1.70
C ASP A 3 6.83 28.91 0.68
N PRO A 4 5.65 28.51 0.19
CA PRO A 4 5.55 27.46 -0.81
C PRO A 4 6.40 27.81 -2.03
N THR A 5 7.26 26.88 -2.41
CA THR A 5 8.13 27.05 -3.58
C THR A 5 7.31 27.02 -4.87
N GLU A 6 7.79 27.69 -5.92
CA GLU A 6 7.12 27.68 -7.25
C GLU A 6 6.94 26.25 -7.78
N ALA A 7 7.90 25.36 -7.50
CA ALA A 7 7.82 23.96 -7.86
C ALA A 7 6.64 23.24 -7.19
N GLU A 8 6.38 23.52 -5.91
CA GLU A 8 5.23 22.99 -5.17
C GLU A 8 3.91 23.53 -5.71
N VAL A 9 3.84 24.82 -6.02
CA VAL A 9 2.65 25.46 -6.62
C VAL A 9 2.34 24.83 -7.98
N LYS A 10 3.34 24.70 -8.85
CA LYS A 10 3.19 24.08 -10.18
C LYS A 10 2.78 22.61 -10.08
N ALA A 11 3.35 21.87 -9.14
CA ALA A 11 3.02 20.47 -8.93
C ALA A 11 1.61 20.27 -8.36
N ALA A 12 1.19 21.12 -7.42
CA ALA A 12 -0.17 21.16 -6.91
C ALA A 12 -1.17 21.49 -8.02
N GLY A 13 -0.90 22.51 -8.84
CA GLY A 13 -1.72 22.86 -9.99
C GLY A 13 -1.87 21.71 -10.99
N ARG A 14 -0.77 21.03 -11.36
CA ARG A 14 -0.82 19.83 -12.21
C ARG A 14 -1.64 18.70 -11.60
N TRP A 15 -1.52 18.49 -10.29
CA TRP A 15 -2.29 17.46 -9.60
C TRP A 15 -3.79 17.78 -9.61
N LEU A 16 -4.17 19.03 -9.35
CA LEU A 16 -5.57 19.48 -9.39
C LEU A 16 -6.15 19.32 -10.81
N ALA A 17 -5.42 19.78 -11.83
CA ALA A 17 -5.81 19.64 -13.23
C ALA A 17 -6.00 18.16 -13.63
N LYS A 18 -5.14 17.27 -13.16
CA LYS A 18 -5.24 15.82 -13.42
C LYS A 18 -6.50 15.18 -12.80
N HIS A 19 -7.08 15.79 -11.77
CA HIS A 19 -8.26 15.28 -11.07
C HIS A 19 -9.49 16.17 -11.31
N ASP A 20 -9.45 17.02 -12.35
CA ASP A 20 -10.55 17.91 -12.74
C ASP A 20 -11.04 18.83 -11.61
N VAL A 21 -10.13 19.23 -10.72
CA VAL A 21 -10.41 20.15 -9.62
C VAL A 21 -10.00 21.57 -10.06
N PRO A 22 -10.88 22.59 -9.94
CA PRO A 22 -10.56 23.96 -10.34
C PRO A 22 -9.33 24.51 -9.61
N ALA A 23 -8.29 24.88 -10.37
CA ALA A 23 -7.04 25.42 -9.83
C ALA A 23 -7.15 26.89 -9.39
N SER A 24 -8.32 27.53 -9.56
CA SER A 24 -8.56 28.95 -9.29
C SER A 24 -8.42 29.33 -7.81
N ARG A 25 -8.32 28.36 -6.89
CA ARG A 25 -8.06 28.57 -5.45
C ARG A 25 -7.01 27.61 -4.91
N LEU A 26 -5.78 27.71 -5.40
CA LEU A 26 -4.62 27.05 -4.78
C LEU A 26 -4.34 27.69 -3.40
N THR A 27 -4.88 27.10 -2.34
CA THR A 27 -4.59 27.54 -0.97
C THR A 27 -3.20 27.06 -0.53
N PRO A 28 -2.51 27.77 0.39
CA PRO A 28 -1.22 27.31 0.93
C PRO A 28 -1.28 25.89 1.52
N LEU A 29 -2.42 25.53 2.12
CA LEU A 29 -2.69 24.19 2.63
C LEU A 29 -2.63 23.14 1.50
N LEU A 30 -3.33 23.37 0.40
CA LEU A 30 -3.36 22.48 -0.75
C LEU A 30 -1.99 22.34 -1.39
N VAL A 31 -1.27 23.45 -1.57
CA VAL A 31 0.09 23.43 -2.14
C VAL A 31 1.02 22.55 -1.31
N ARG A 32 0.99 22.69 0.02
CA ARG A 32 1.83 21.91 0.92
C ARG A 32 1.49 20.41 0.93
N ARG A 33 0.20 20.06 0.89
CA ARG A 33 -0.24 18.66 0.87
C ARG A 33 0.06 17.99 -0.47
N LEU A 34 -0.15 18.70 -1.57
CA LEU A 34 0.04 18.16 -2.92
C LEU A 34 1.51 18.16 -3.34
N GLY A 35 2.33 19.09 -2.85
CA GLY A 35 3.76 19.17 -3.18
C GLY A 35 4.53 17.88 -2.90
N VAL A 36 4.28 17.23 -1.76
CA VAL A 36 4.89 15.92 -1.42
C VAL A 36 4.38 14.79 -2.32
N ARG A 37 3.08 14.81 -2.64
CA ARG A 37 2.41 13.75 -3.41
C ARG A 37 2.69 13.81 -4.90
N ALA A 38 2.98 15.01 -5.41
CA ALA A 38 3.37 15.26 -6.79
C ALA A 38 4.90 15.29 -6.98
N GLY A 39 5.67 14.91 -5.95
CA GLY A 39 7.13 14.78 -6.02
C GLY A 39 7.89 16.10 -6.09
N ALA A 40 7.24 17.26 -5.90
CA ALA A 40 7.89 18.56 -5.89
C ALA A 40 8.59 18.89 -4.58
N ARG A 41 8.16 18.25 -3.48
CA ARG A 41 8.87 18.30 -2.21
C ARG A 41 9.37 16.89 -1.90
N PRO A 42 10.70 16.62 -1.91
CA PRO A 42 11.17 15.47 -1.16
C PRO A 42 10.69 15.69 0.28
N GLY A 43 9.93 14.77 0.84
CA GLY A 43 9.57 14.84 2.26
C GLY A 43 10.85 14.82 3.12
N PRO A 44 10.76 14.49 4.42
CA PRO A 44 11.89 13.80 5.05
C PRO A 44 12.05 12.43 4.34
N THR A 45 12.49 12.44 3.09
CA THR A 45 12.71 11.28 2.22
C THR A 45 13.67 10.33 2.88
N TRP A 46 14.62 10.86 3.66
CA TRP A 46 15.53 10.05 4.45
C TRP A 46 14.82 9.12 5.44
N THR A 47 13.75 9.52 6.14
CA THR A 47 13.11 8.63 7.12
C THR A 47 12.29 7.53 6.46
N GLY A 48 11.60 7.83 5.35
CA GLY A 48 10.92 6.82 4.53
C GLY A 48 11.92 5.86 3.88
N MET A 49 13.02 6.41 3.34
CA MET A 49 14.10 5.67 2.70
C MET A 49 14.81 4.78 3.71
N LEU A 50 15.20 5.32 4.87
CA LEU A 50 15.81 4.55 5.94
C LEU A 50 14.86 3.47 6.46
N ALA A 51 13.57 3.76 6.69
CA ALA A 51 12.61 2.76 7.14
C ALA A 51 12.40 1.65 6.10
N GLY A 52 12.25 1.99 4.82
CA GLY A 52 12.14 1.03 3.74
C GLY A 52 13.41 0.19 3.58
N LEU A 53 14.57 0.83 3.61
CA LEU A 53 15.88 0.18 3.49
C LEU A 53 16.18 -0.71 4.70
N LEU A 54 15.83 -0.28 5.92
CA LEU A 54 15.93 -1.08 7.13
C LEU A 54 14.97 -2.25 7.09
N LEU A 55 13.73 -2.10 6.60
CA LEU A 55 12.82 -3.24 6.46
C LEU A 55 13.34 -4.25 5.43
N ILE A 56 13.91 -3.78 4.31
CA ILE A 56 14.52 -4.64 3.30
C ILE A 56 15.74 -5.36 3.90
N ALA A 57 16.66 -4.62 4.51
CA ALA A 57 17.89 -5.16 5.07
C ALA A 57 17.62 -6.08 6.27
N PHE A 58 16.86 -5.61 7.26
CA PHE A 58 16.50 -6.38 8.45
C PHE A 58 15.57 -7.53 8.13
N GLY A 59 14.61 -7.36 7.22
CA GLY A 59 13.74 -8.45 6.76
C GLY A 59 14.54 -9.54 6.05
N SER A 60 15.42 -9.16 5.13
CA SER A 60 16.31 -10.12 4.45
C SER A 60 17.23 -10.82 5.43
N PHE A 61 17.78 -10.09 6.40
CA PHE A 61 18.62 -10.65 7.45
C PHE A 61 17.84 -11.58 8.39
N ALA A 62 16.70 -11.15 8.91
CA ALA A 62 15.85 -11.94 9.80
C ALA A 62 15.42 -13.26 9.15
N VAL A 63 15.08 -13.25 7.85
CA VAL A 63 14.73 -14.49 7.15
C VAL A 63 15.93 -15.42 6.98
N GLN A 64 17.15 -14.90 6.81
CA GLN A 64 18.36 -15.73 6.81
C GLN A 64 18.60 -16.39 8.19
N PHE A 65 18.21 -15.74 9.28
CA PHE A 65 18.32 -16.32 10.62
C PHE A 65 17.25 -17.39 10.90
N LEU A 66 16.19 -17.49 10.08
CA LEU A 66 15.19 -18.55 10.24
C LEU A 66 15.78 -19.94 9.98
N SER A 67 16.81 -20.07 9.14
CA SER A 67 17.51 -21.36 8.95
C SER A 67 18.41 -21.75 10.13
N LEU A 68 18.52 -20.92 11.17
CA LEU A 68 19.17 -21.29 12.43
C LEU A 68 18.19 -21.91 13.43
N LEU A 69 16.89 -21.89 13.14
CA LEU A 69 15.88 -22.53 13.98
C LEU A 69 15.96 -24.06 13.79
N PRO A 70 15.86 -24.83 14.89
CA PRO A 70 15.88 -26.29 14.79
C PRO A 70 14.69 -26.78 13.96
N GLY A 71 14.98 -27.58 12.92
CA GLY A 71 13.98 -28.13 12.00
C GLY A 71 13.61 -27.23 10.80
N VAL A 72 14.40 -26.19 10.52
CA VAL A 72 14.28 -25.38 9.30
C VAL A 72 15.54 -25.53 8.47
N ASP A 73 15.44 -26.20 7.33
CA ASP A 73 16.56 -26.28 6.39
C ASP A 73 16.59 -25.04 5.49
N HIS A 74 17.77 -24.72 4.94
CA HIS A 74 17.89 -23.58 4.02
C HIS A 74 16.98 -23.73 2.79
N ASP A 75 16.71 -24.97 2.39
CA ASP A 75 15.80 -25.33 1.31
C ASP A 75 14.32 -25.11 1.64
N ASP A 76 13.95 -24.91 2.90
CA ASP A 76 12.58 -24.60 3.29
C ASP A 76 12.24 -23.10 3.11
N LEU A 77 13.25 -22.24 2.95
CA LEU A 77 13.04 -20.79 2.87
C LEU A 77 12.43 -20.39 1.52
N PRO A 78 11.28 -19.68 1.49
CA PRO A 78 10.70 -19.20 0.24
C PRO A 78 11.67 -18.29 -0.52
N GLU A 79 11.85 -18.53 -1.82
CA GLU A 79 12.72 -17.71 -2.68
C GLU A 79 12.14 -16.31 -2.90
N GLY A 80 10.81 -16.23 -2.97
CA GLY A 80 10.08 -14.96 -3.04
C GLY A 80 10.26 -14.05 -1.82
N ARG A 81 10.94 -14.49 -0.74
CA ARG A 81 11.14 -13.70 0.50
C ARG A 81 11.70 -12.30 0.25
N ALA A 82 12.67 -12.16 -0.65
CA ALA A 82 13.30 -10.88 -0.94
C ALA A 82 12.30 -9.92 -1.61
N ALA A 83 11.46 -10.45 -2.52
CA ALA A 83 10.39 -9.69 -3.15
C ALA A 83 9.31 -9.28 -2.13
N PHE A 84 8.96 -10.13 -1.17
CA PHE A 84 8.07 -9.76 -0.06
C PHE A 84 8.61 -8.57 0.75
N CYS A 85 9.87 -8.64 1.19
CA CYS A 85 10.51 -7.56 1.93
C CYS A 85 10.64 -6.28 1.08
N LEU A 86 10.96 -6.41 -0.21
CA LEU A 86 11.04 -5.30 -1.15
C LEU A 86 9.68 -4.60 -1.31
N PHE A 87 8.60 -5.35 -1.54
CA PHE A 87 7.26 -4.76 -1.69
C PHE A 87 6.81 -4.06 -0.41
N ALA A 88 7.04 -4.69 0.75
CA ALA A 88 6.75 -4.08 2.04
C ALA A 88 7.56 -2.80 2.28
N GLY A 89 8.86 -2.83 1.98
CA GLY A 89 9.76 -1.69 2.12
C GLY A 89 9.37 -0.54 1.20
N LEU A 90 9.08 -0.84 -0.07
CA LEU A 90 8.63 0.14 -1.06
C LEU A 90 7.29 0.78 -0.66
N GLN A 91 6.35 -0.01 -0.16
CA GLN A 91 5.06 0.49 0.29
C GLN A 91 5.21 1.47 1.46
N LEU A 92 6.04 1.15 2.46
CA LEU A 92 6.35 2.07 3.55
C LEU A 92 7.14 3.30 3.08
N LEU A 93 8.08 3.11 2.17
CA LEU A 93 8.87 4.19 1.55
C LEU A 93 7.98 5.24 0.90
N LEU A 94 6.96 4.80 0.16
CA LEU A 94 6.01 5.69 -0.51
C LEU A 94 5.01 6.33 0.47
N TRP A 95 4.57 5.59 1.49
CA TRP A 95 3.52 6.06 2.39
C TRP A 95 4.02 6.95 3.55
N LEU A 96 5.18 6.64 4.14
CA LEU A 96 5.66 7.36 5.32
C LEU A 96 5.87 8.87 5.06
N PRO A 97 6.49 9.32 3.95
CA PRO A 97 6.66 10.74 3.67
C PRO A 97 5.32 11.49 3.62
N VAL A 98 4.30 10.86 3.03
CA VAL A 98 2.93 11.40 2.96
C VAL A 98 2.34 11.53 4.36
N ARG A 99 2.47 10.49 5.19
CA ARG A 99 1.99 10.50 6.58
C ARG A 99 2.67 11.58 7.42
N TRP A 100 3.99 11.75 7.28
CA TRP A 100 4.76 12.78 7.98
C TRP A 100 4.34 14.18 7.55
N ALA A 101 4.14 14.41 6.25
CA ALA A 101 3.67 15.68 5.73
C ALA A 101 2.27 16.02 6.29
N ASP A 102 1.34 15.06 6.27
CA ASP A 102 0.00 15.26 6.81
C ASP A 102 0.02 15.56 8.32
N ARG A 103 0.88 14.88 9.10
CA ARG A 103 1.05 15.17 10.55
C ARG A 103 1.58 16.59 10.80
N ARG A 104 2.56 17.05 10.02
CA ARG A 104 3.09 18.42 10.12
C ARG A 104 2.04 19.46 9.74
N THR A 105 1.24 19.17 8.72
CA THR A 105 0.13 20.04 8.31
C THR A 105 -0.97 20.08 9.37
N ALA A 106 -1.31 18.93 9.98
CA ALA A 106 -2.27 18.87 11.07
C ALA A 106 -1.81 19.71 12.29
N ALA A 107 -0.52 19.61 12.66
CA ALA A 107 0.05 20.41 13.74
C ALA A 107 0.03 21.92 13.44
N TRP A 108 0.14 22.30 12.16
CA TRP A 108 0.08 23.70 11.73
C TRP A 108 -1.35 24.27 11.75
N LEU A 109 -2.35 23.50 11.34
CA LEU A 109 -3.76 23.92 11.36
C LEU A 109 -4.32 24.14 12.77
N GLY A 110 -3.71 23.51 13.79
CA GLY A 110 -4.20 23.61 15.16
C GLY A 110 -5.51 22.85 15.39
N SER A 111 -6.20 23.15 16.50
CA SER A 111 -7.42 22.46 16.94
C SER A 111 -8.69 23.02 16.28
N THR A 112 -8.71 23.19 14.96
CA THR A 112 -9.97 23.48 14.27
C THR A 112 -10.88 22.26 14.44
N ALA A 113 -12.16 22.49 14.75
CA ALA A 113 -13.12 21.41 14.98
C ALA A 113 -13.08 20.43 13.78
N PRO A 114 -12.73 19.15 14.00
CA PRO A 114 -12.50 18.23 12.90
C PRO A 114 -13.81 18.01 12.13
N ALA A 115 -13.79 18.32 10.83
CA ALA A 115 -14.91 17.98 9.95
C ALA A 115 -15.19 16.45 10.03
N PRO A 116 -16.46 16.03 9.83
CA PRO A 116 -16.84 14.62 9.89
C PRO A 116 -15.96 13.79 8.97
N ARG A 117 -15.40 12.69 9.49
CA ARG A 117 -14.56 11.79 8.69
C ARG A 117 -15.42 11.08 7.65
N PRO A 118 -14.94 10.89 6.42
CA PRO A 118 -15.64 10.06 5.45
C PRO A 118 -15.76 8.63 5.97
N SER A 119 -16.88 7.97 5.67
CA SER A 119 -17.07 6.57 6.04
C SER A 119 -16.00 5.70 5.38
N TRP A 120 -15.52 4.67 6.08
CA TRP A 120 -14.51 3.77 5.52
C TRP A 120 -15.01 3.08 4.24
N ARG A 121 -16.32 2.86 4.10
CA ARG A 121 -16.96 2.32 2.87
C ARG A 121 -16.90 3.30 1.70
N GLY A 122 -16.92 4.61 1.97
CA GLY A 122 -16.75 5.65 0.95
C GLY A 122 -15.30 5.79 0.47
N VAL A 123 -14.34 5.35 1.29
CA VAL A 123 -12.90 5.34 0.96
C VAL A 123 -12.48 4.01 0.33
N LEU A 124 -12.83 2.90 0.97
CA LEU A 124 -12.58 1.54 0.53
C LEU A 124 -13.74 1.06 -0.33
N ASN A 125 -13.51 0.99 -1.64
CA ASN A 125 -14.47 0.39 -2.55
C ASN A 125 -14.53 -1.14 -2.33
N GLY A 126 -15.65 -1.77 -2.69
CA GLY A 126 -15.84 -3.23 -2.54
C GLY A 126 -14.76 -4.07 -3.23
N TRP A 127 -14.24 -3.63 -4.38
CA TRP A 127 -13.16 -4.33 -5.08
C TRP A 127 -11.86 -4.39 -4.25
N PHE A 128 -11.58 -3.37 -3.44
CA PHE A 128 -10.36 -3.30 -2.63
C PHE A 128 -10.46 -4.28 -1.46
N VAL A 129 -11.63 -4.37 -0.85
CA VAL A 129 -11.92 -5.38 0.19
C VAL A 129 -11.81 -6.79 -0.40
N ALA A 130 -12.34 -7.02 -1.61
CA ALA A 130 -12.19 -8.29 -2.29
C ALA A 130 -10.70 -8.63 -2.54
N ALA A 131 -9.90 -7.68 -3.03
CA ALA A 131 -8.47 -7.88 -3.23
C ALA A 131 -7.73 -8.21 -1.92
N LEU A 132 -8.08 -7.56 -0.80
CA LEU A 132 -7.55 -7.89 0.53
C LEU A 132 -7.88 -9.32 0.95
N VAL A 133 -9.16 -9.69 0.88
CA VAL A 133 -9.65 -11.00 1.31
C VAL A 133 -9.04 -12.10 0.45
N ILE A 134 -8.98 -11.90 -0.87
CA ILE A 134 -8.38 -12.88 -1.78
C ILE A 134 -6.90 -13.03 -1.51
N THR A 135 -6.15 -11.93 -1.42
CA THR A 135 -4.70 -11.98 -1.25
C THR A 135 -4.32 -12.57 0.10
N PHE A 136 -4.80 -12.00 1.20
CA PHE A 136 -4.37 -12.43 2.53
C PHE A 136 -5.19 -13.61 3.05
N GLY A 137 -6.51 -13.59 2.88
CA GLY A 137 -7.37 -14.70 3.28
C GLY A 137 -7.18 -15.94 2.41
N GLY A 138 -7.17 -15.77 1.08
CA GLY A 138 -6.93 -16.87 0.14
C GLY A 138 -5.51 -17.43 0.25
N GLY A 139 -4.50 -16.57 0.37
CA GLY A 139 -3.12 -16.99 0.60
C GLY A 139 -2.96 -17.74 1.92
N ALA A 140 -3.54 -17.24 3.01
CA ALA A 140 -3.49 -17.92 4.30
C ALA A 140 -4.21 -19.28 4.28
N ALA A 141 -5.37 -19.36 3.64
CA ALA A 141 -6.10 -20.62 3.49
C ALA A 141 -5.27 -21.67 2.72
N LEU A 142 -4.59 -21.26 1.63
CA LEU A 142 -3.70 -22.14 0.88
C LEU A 142 -2.50 -22.59 1.70
N ALA A 143 -1.87 -21.66 2.42
CA ALA A 143 -0.73 -21.99 3.28
C ALA A 143 -1.11 -23.00 4.37
N VAL A 144 -2.25 -22.77 5.05
CA VAL A 144 -2.77 -23.69 6.07
C VAL A 144 -3.11 -25.05 5.47
N ALA A 145 -3.74 -25.10 4.29
CA ALA A 145 -4.04 -26.37 3.62
C ALA A 145 -2.76 -27.17 3.32
N MET A 146 -1.70 -26.51 2.84
CA MET A 146 -0.40 -27.14 2.61
C MET A 146 0.21 -27.66 3.91
N VAL A 147 0.24 -26.85 4.98
CA VAL A 147 0.75 -27.26 6.30
C VAL A 147 0.00 -28.48 6.83
N LEU A 148 -1.33 -28.49 6.77
CA LEU A 148 -2.15 -29.61 7.26
C LEU A 148 -1.98 -30.87 6.41
N SER A 149 -1.76 -30.72 5.09
CA SER A 149 -1.63 -31.85 4.17
C SER A 149 -0.25 -32.52 4.20
N SER A 150 0.81 -31.75 4.45
CA SER A 150 2.19 -32.24 4.26
C SER A 150 3.19 -31.79 5.32
N GLY A 151 2.77 -31.05 6.35
CA GLY A 151 3.68 -30.49 7.36
C GLY A 151 4.69 -29.48 6.81
N SER A 152 4.40 -28.84 5.66
CA SER A 152 5.36 -28.02 4.93
C SER A 152 5.82 -26.79 5.74
N VAL A 153 7.11 -26.77 6.09
CA VAL A 153 7.77 -25.61 6.73
C VAL A 153 7.77 -24.41 5.79
N TRP A 154 8.02 -24.62 4.50
CA TRP A 154 7.90 -23.58 3.46
C TRP A 154 6.55 -22.87 3.49
N ALA A 155 5.44 -23.62 3.59
CA ALA A 155 4.10 -23.05 3.64
C ALA A 155 3.88 -22.22 4.92
N LEU A 156 4.44 -22.66 6.05
CA LEU A 156 4.38 -21.93 7.31
C LEU A 156 5.18 -20.62 7.24
N LEU A 157 6.35 -20.63 6.61
CA LEU A 157 7.15 -19.43 6.37
C LEU A 157 6.46 -18.46 5.40
N TRP A 158 5.85 -18.98 4.33
CA TRP A 158 5.04 -18.18 3.41
C TRP A 158 3.84 -17.53 4.12
N LEU A 159 3.17 -18.25 5.03
CA LEU A 159 2.12 -17.69 5.88
C LEU A 159 2.66 -16.53 6.75
N GLY A 160 3.85 -16.67 7.33
CA GLY A 160 4.52 -15.59 8.06
C GLY A 160 4.78 -14.35 7.21
N LEU A 161 5.21 -14.53 5.96
CA LEU A 161 5.40 -13.43 5.00
C LEU A 161 4.08 -12.76 4.60
N LEU A 162 3.00 -13.52 4.43
CA LEU A 162 1.66 -12.98 4.22
C LEU A 162 1.16 -12.18 5.43
N ALA A 163 1.46 -12.65 6.64
CA ALA A 163 1.13 -11.92 7.87
C ALA A 163 1.88 -10.58 7.95
N LEU A 164 3.18 -10.56 7.60
CA LEU A 164 3.95 -9.31 7.49
C LEU A 164 3.31 -8.35 6.48
N GLY A 165 2.95 -8.84 5.29
CA GLY A 165 2.26 -8.04 4.28
C GLY A 165 0.92 -7.49 4.77
N THR A 166 0.16 -8.30 5.51
CA THR A 166 -1.10 -7.89 6.14
C THR A 166 -0.89 -6.75 7.11
N VAL A 167 0.13 -6.82 7.97
CA VAL A 167 0.46 -5.76 8.94
C VAL A 167 0.84 -4.45 8.24
N VAL A 168 1.66 -4.52 7.19
CA VAL A 168 2.07 -3.33 6.43
C VAL A 168 0.89 -2.68 5.72
N VAL A 169 0.06 -3.48 5.05
CA VAL A 169 -1.17 -3.01 4.40
C VAL A 169 -2.14 -2.42 5.41
N ALA A 170 -2.36 -3.09 6.55
CA ALA A 170 -3.22 -2.59 7.62
C ALA A 170 -2.69 -1.26 8.17
N ALA A 171 -1.38 -1.11 8.40
CA ALA A 171 -0.79 0.14 8.88
C ALA A 171 -1.04 1.30 7.90
N VAL A 172 -0.87 1.07 6.60
CA VAL A 172 -1.16 2.05 5.55
C VAL A 172 -2.64 2.44 5.58
N LEU A 173 -3.54 1.45 5.56
CA LEU A 173 -4.98 1.68 5.52
C LEU A 173 -5.51 2.37 6.77
N ILE A 174 -5.10 1.92 7.95
CA ILE A 174 -5.43 2.57 9.22
C ILE A 174 -4.96 4.01 9.17
N GLY A 175 -3.75 4.30 8.69
CA GLY A 175 -3.28 5.69 8.56
C GLY A 175 -4.13 6.55 7.62
N VAL A 176 -4.54 6.00 6.47
CA VAL A 176 -5.40 6.71 5.50
C VAL A 176 -6.81 6.94 6.05
N LEU A 177 -7.37 5.97 6.77
CA LEU A 177 -8.74 6.03 7.30
C LEU A 177 -8.84 6.88 8.57
N THR A 178 -7.84 6.81 9.45
CA THR A 178 -7.87 7.47 10.75
C THR A 178 -7.34 8.90 10.74
N ARG A 179 -6.63 9.33 9.68
CA ARG A 179 -6.11 10.70 9.62
C ARG A 179 -7.25 11.73 9.76
N PRO A 180 -7.04 12.84 10.49
CA PRO A 180 -8.00 13.93 10.56
C PRO A 180 -8.27 14.51 9.16
N VAL A 181 -9.45 15.09 8.97
CA VAL A 181 -9.76 15.84 7.73
C VAL A 181 -8.97 17.15 7.78
N LEU A 182 -8.05 17.33 6.82
CA LEU A 182 -7.21 18.52 6.72
C LEU A 182 -7.77 19.43 5.63
N ALA A 183 -8.73 20.28 5.99
CA ALA A 183 -9.42 21.17 5.08
C ALA A 183 -9.87 22.47 5.77
N ASP A 184 -9.51 23.61 5.16
CA ASP A 184 -9.95 24.95 5.61
C ASP A 184 -11.22 25.42 4.89
N ASP A 185 -11.50 24.83 3.73
CA ASP A 185 -12.57 25.22 2.82
C ASP A 185 -13.19 23.99 2.12
N GLU A 186 -14.30 24.18 1.41
CA GLU A 186 -15.02 23.11 0.70
C GLU A 186 -14.16 22.42 -0.38
N LEU A 187 -13.33 23.18 -1.10
CA LEU A 187 -12.42 22.63 -2.10
C LEU A 187 -11.38 21.73 -1.42
N SER A 188 -10.78 22.19 -0.33
CA SER A 188 -9.83 21.41 0.46
C SER A 188 -10.45 20.12 1.01
N ARG A 189 -11.75 20.14 1.37
CA ARG A 189 -12.52 18.97 1.82
C ARG A 189 -12.72 17.96 0.69
N SER A 190 -13.09 18.43 -0.50
CA SER A 190 -13.23 17.58 -1.69
C SER A 190 -11.89 16.91 -2.06
N VAL A 191 -10.79 17.66 -2.00
CA VAL A 191 -9.44 17.17 -2.26
C VAL A 191 -9.02 16.12 -1.24
N ASP A 192 -9.32 16.30 0.06
CA ASP A 192 -9.04 15.27 1.08
C ASP A 192 -9.74 13.93 0.76
N GLY A 193 -10.99 13.99 0.29
CA GLY A 193 -11.74 12.81 -0.13
C GLY A 193 -11.14 12.09 -1.35
N ILE A 194 -10.66 12.85 -2.33
CA ILE A 194 -9.93 12.28 -3.48
C ILE A 194 -8.61 11.66 -3.00
N LEU A 195 -7.84 12.37 -2.19
CA LEU A 195 -6.55 11.90 -1.67
C LEU A 195 -6.69 10.59 -0.90
N ARG A 196 -7.70 10.45 -0.03
CA ARG A 196 -7.92 9.19 0.70
C ARG A 196 -8.16 8.02 -0.24
N ARG A 197 -8.99 8.21 -1.26
CA ARG A 197 -9.26 7.16 -2.26
C ARG A 197 -8.00 6.82 -3.05
N THR A 198 -7.27 7.83 -3.53
CA THR A 198 -6.05 7.60 -4.32
C THR A 198 -4.94 6.94 -3.50
N GLU A 199 -4.83 7.25 -2.22
CA GLU A 199 -3.80 6.67 -1.35
C GLU A 199 -4.09 5.24 -0.92
N THR A 200 -5.33 4.73 -1.06
CA THR A 200 -5.57 3.28 -0.90
C THR A 200 -4.80 2.47 -1.94
N PHE A 201 -4.47 3.06 -3.09
CA PHE A 201 -3.58 2.45 -4.09
C PHE A 201 -2.10 2.48 -3.71
N LEU A 202 -1.71 3.03 -2.56
CA LEU A 202 -0.38 2.75 -2.01
C LEU A 202 -0.34 1.37 -1.36
N ALA A 203 -1.49 0.80 -1.00
CA ALA A 203 -1.54 -0.45 -0.27
C ALA A 203 -1.48 -1.73 -1.14
N LEU A 204 -1.92 -1.65 -2.41
CA LEU A 204 -1.91 -2.70 -3.45
C LEU A 204 -1.74 -4.16 -2.94
N PRO A 205 -2.76 -4.73 -2.29
CA PRO A 205 -2.66 -6.04 -1.63
C PRO A 205 -2.10 -7.15 -2.53
N ALA A 206 -2.50 -7.17 -3.81
CA ALA A 206 -2.10 -8.20 -4.76
C ALA A 206 -0.58 -8.31 -5.00
N PHE A 207 0.22 -7.29 -4.66
CA PHE A 207 1.68 -7.41 -4.70
C PHE A 207 2.20 -8.52 -3.78
N TYR A 208 1.51 -8.82 -2.69
CA TYR A 208 1.88 -9.91 -1.77
C TYR A 208 1.47 -11.30 -2.28
N ALA A 209 0.71 -11.39 -3.37
CA ALA A 209 0.43 -12.67 -4.03
C ALA A 209 1.56 -13.09 -4.97
N LEU A 210 2.24 -12.13 -5.61
CA LEU A 210 3.21 -12.38 -6.68
C LEU A 210 4.46 -13.18 -6.27
N PRO A 211 5.08 -12.98 -5.10
CA PRO A 211 6.39 -13.57 -4.84
C PRO A 211 6.39 -15.11 -4.85
N VAL A 212 5.25 -15.75 -4.59
CA VAL A 212 5.12 -17.20 -4.65
C VAL A 212 5.37 -17.76 -6.06
N LEU A 213 5.24 -16.94 -7.10
CA LEU A 213 5.60 -17.32 -8.48
C LEU A 213 7.11 -17.51 -8.66
N ALA A 214 7.94 -16.84 -7.86
CA ALA A 214 9.39 -17.02 -7.91
C ALA A 214 9.75 -18.46 -7.54
N ASP A 215 9.18 -18.98 -6.45
CA ASP A 215 9.35 -20.36 -6.01
C ASP A 215 8.87 -21.37 -7.07
N LEU A 216 7.72 -21.13 -7.69
CA LEU A 216 7.20 -21.97 -8.78
C LEU A 216 8.11 -22.00 -10.02
N ALA A 217 8.73 -20.87 -10.35
CA ALA A 217 9.55 -20.74 -11.56
C ALA A 217 10.98 -21.31 -11.39
N THR A 218 11.48 -21.40 -10.16
CA THR A 218 12.90 -21.67 -9.88
C THR A 218 13.13 -23.03 -9.24
N THR A 219 12.37 -23.36 -8.20
CA THR A 219 12.68 -24.49 -7.31
C THR A 219 11.53 -25.46 -7.11
N ASN A 220 10.29 -25.03 -7.36
CA ASN A 220 9.08 -25.82 -7.14
C ASN A 220 8.98 -26.40 -5.71
N ARG A 221 9.40 -25.62 -4.70
CA ARG A 221 9.43 -26.02 -3.29
C ARG A 221 8.06 -26.21 -2.62
N GLN A 222 6.99 -25.76 -3.27
CA GLN A 222 5.64 -26.02 -2.78
C GLN A 222 5.32 -27.53 -2.75
N PRO A 223 4.44 -28.00 -1.86
CA PRO A 223 4.05 -29.42 -1.84
C PRO A 223 3.48 -29.89 -3.20
N PRO A 224 3.71 -31.16 -3.58
CA PRO A 224 3.21 -31.71 -4.85
C PRO A 224 1.70 -31.51 -5.00
N GLY A 225 1.26 -31.13 -6.21
CA GLY A 225 -0.14 -30.89 -6.52
C GLY A 225 -0.68 -29.50 -6.18
N PHE A 226 0.07 -28.66 -5.44
CA PHE A 226 -0.38 -27.29 -5.10
C PHE A 226 -0.02 -26.21 -6.14
N ALA A 227 0.88 -26.50 -7.08
CA ALA A 227 1.26 -25.55 -8.13
C ALA A 227 0.08 -24.91 -8.90
N PRO A 228 -0.91 -25.66 -9.43
CA PRO A 228 -2.04 -25.05 -10.14
C PRO A 228 -2.90 -24.15 -9.23
N TRP A 229 -3.02 -24.49 -7.95
CA TRP A 229 -3.78 -23.70 -6.97
C TRP A 229 -3.09 -22.37 -6.65
N LEU A 230 -1.75 -22.38 -6.51
CA LEU A 230 -0.97 -21.17 -6.33
C LEU A 230 -1.07 -20.25 -7.56
N ILE A 231 -0.97 -20.80 -8.77
CA ILE A 231 -1.15 -20.03 -10.02
C ILE A 231 -2.54 -19.41 -10.07
N ALA A 232 -3.59 -20.20 -9.83
CA ALA A 232 -4.97 -19.72 -9.82
C ALA A 232 -5.17 -18.60 -8.78
N TYR A 233 -4.62 -18.77 -7.58
CA TYR A 233 -4.64 -17.76 -6.53
C TYR A 233 -4.02 -16.44 -7.00
N VAL A 234 -2.82 -16.46 -7.59
CA VAL A 234 -2.15 -15.25 -8.08
C VAL A 234 -2.96 -14.59 -9.19
N VAL A 235 -3.46 -15.37 -10.15
CA VAL A 235 -4.29 -14.87 -11.25
C VAL A 235 -5.54 -14.17 -10.72
N VAL A 236 -6.23 -14.76 -9.74
CA VAL A 236 -7.44 -14.18 -9.15
C VAL A 236 -7.10 -12.92 -8.34
N ALA A 237 -6.05 -12.94 -7.51
CA ALA A 237 -5.63 -11.78 -6.71
C ALA A 237 -5.27 -10.57 -7.60
N VAL A 238 -4.43 -10.80 -8.62
CA VAL A 238 -4.01 -9.77 -9.58
C VAL A 238 -5.18 -9.33 -10.45
N GLY A 239 -6.02 -10.27 -10.91
CA GLY A 239 -7.17 -9.97 -11.75
C GLY A 239 -8.19 -9.06 -11.07
N VAL A 240 -8.53 -9.34 -9.81
CA VAL A 240 -9.46 -8.49 -9.02
C VAL A 240 -8.86 -7.11 -8.77
N GLN A 241 -7.56 -7.03 -8.44
CA GLN A 241 -6.87 -5.75 -8.27
C GLN A 241 -6.84 -4.93 -9.57
N ALA A 242 -6.52 -5.57 -10.70
CA ALA A 242 -6.47 -4.93 -12.01
C ALA A 242 -7.87 -4.45 -12.47
N ALA A 243 -8.90 -5.28 -12.30
CA ALA A 243 -10.28 -4.90 -12.59
C ALA A 243 -10.72 -3.69 -11.76
N GLY A 244 -10.40 -3.68 -10.46
CA GLY A 244 -10.66 -2.54 -9.57
C GLY A 244 -9.96 -1.26 -10.00
N LEU A 245 -8.68 -1.35 -10.40
CA LEU A 245 -7.92 -0.23 -10.96
C LEU A 245 -8.54 0.33 -12.25
N VAL A 246 -8.94 -0.56 -13.17
CA VAL A 246 -9.59 -0.16 -14.43
C VAL A 246 -10.95 0.49 -14.16
N GLN A 247 -11.77 -0.08 -13.27
CA GLN A 247 -13.06 0.49 -12.91
C GLN A 247 -12.91 1.87 -12.27
N HIS A 248 -11.92 2.04 -11.39
CA HIS A 248 -11.62 3.34 -10.77
C HIS A 248 -11.26 4.40 -11.82
N ARG A 249 -10.37 4.05 -12.77
CA ARG A 249 -10.00 4.95 -13.88
C ARG A 249 -11.18 5.31 -14.77
N ARG A 250 -12.09 4.36 -15.05
CA ARG A 250 -13.28 4.61 -15.87
C ARG A 250 -14.29 5.53 -15.18
N ARG A 251 -14.54 5.32 -13.89
CA ARG A 251 -15.46 6.18 -13.11
C ARG A 251 -14.98 7.61 -13.03
N GLY A 252 -13.67 7.82 -12.88
CA GLY A 252 -13.09 9.18 -12.90
C GLY A 252 -13.34 9.94 -14.20
N ARG A 253 -13.45 9.25 -15.35
CA ARG A 253 -13.73 9.88 -16.66
C ARG A 253 -15.20 10.24 -16.88
N LEU A 254 -16.13 9.50 -16.26
CA LEU A 254 -17.58 9.68 -16.50
C LEU A 254 -18.17 10.87 -15.71
N THR A 255 -17.54 11.27 -14.61
CA THR A 255 -17.91 12.48 -13.86
C THR A 255 -17.47 13.79 -14.52
N VAL A 256 -16.76 13.75 -15.65
CA VAL A 256 -16.23 14.93 -16.36
C VAL A 256 -17.20 15.42 -17.46
N THR A 257 -18.21 14.62 -17.81
CA THR A 257 -19.13 14.89 -18.92
C THR A 257 -20.58 15.18 -18.49
N ALA A 258 -20.82 15.39 -17.19
CA ALA A 258 -22.13 15.73 -16.63
C ALA A 258 -22.03 17.07 -15.92
#